data_AF-A0A4Y9JD87-F1
#
_entry.id   AF-A0A4Y9JD87-F1
#
_cell.length_a   1.000
_cell.length_b   1.000
_cell.length_c   1.000
_cell.angle_alpha   90.00
_cell.angle_beta   90.00
_cell.angle_gamma   90.00
#
_symmetry.space_group_name_H-M   'P 1'
#
loop_
_entity.id
_entity.type
_entity.pdbx_description
1 polymer ?
#
loop_
_entity_poly.entity_id
_entity_poly.type
_entity_poly.pdbx_seq_one_letter_code
_entity_poly.pdbx_strand_id
1 'polypeptide(L)'
;MSTIAIRVDEELKDEASKLYKSMGLDMTTAIKLFLTQSVLTQSIPFTIKGNNDVIFETRIGETSALIRTRNISEYNLETQKSYYDTIERINREGVKPSTESVDDFFERMIRENADA
;
A
#
# COMPACT_ATOMS: atom_id res chain seq x y z
N MET A 1 -25.81 -4.27 -0.74
CA MET A 1 -24.84 -4.47 -1.84
C MET A 1 -24.20 -3.13 -2.15
N SER A 2 -22.87 -3.10 -2.29
CA SER A 2 -22.13 -1.88 -2.68
C SER A 2 -21.71 -2.01 -4.15
N THR A 3 -21.74 -0.90 -4.88
CA THR A 3 -21.43 -0.86 -6.32
C THR A 3 -20.12 -0.12 -6.54
N ILE A 4 -19.23 -0.70 -7.34
CA ILE A 4 -17.96 -0.08 -7.74
C ILE A 4 -18.01 0.19 -9.24
N ALA A 5 -17.78 1.43 -9.65
CA ALA A 5 -17.64 1.83 -11.04
C ALA A 5 -16.15 2.03 -11.37
N ILE A 6 -15.65 1.29 -12.37
CA ILE A 6 -14.24 1.33 -12.78
C ILE A 6 -14.19 1.77 -14.25
N ARG A 7 -13.36 2.77 -14.54
CA ARG A 7 -13.04 3.17 -15.92
C ARG A 7 -11.78 2.42 -16.36
N VAL A 8 -11.86 1.78 -17.51
CA VAL A 8 -10.76 1.02 -18.12
C VAL A 8 -10.81 1.22 -19.63
N ASP A 9 -9.66 1.11 -20.29
CA ASP A 9 -9.58 1.10 -21.74
C ASP A 9 -10.32 -0.10 -22.32
N GLU A 10 -10.91 0.08 -23.51
CA GLU A 10 -11.74 -0.95 -24.15
C GLU A 10 -10.92 -2.19 -24.50
N GLU A 11 -9.69 -2.00 -25.02
CA GLU A 11 -8.76 -3.09 -25.35
C GLU A 11 -8.42 -3.93 -24.11
N LEU A 12 -8.05 -3.27 -23.00
CA LEU A 12 -7.71 -3.94 -21.75
C LEU A 12 -8.90 -4.74 -21.19
N LYS A 13 -10.11 -4.16 -21.25
CA LYS A 13 -11.33 -4.84 -20.81
C LYS A 13 -11.59 -6.10 -21.61
N ASP A 14 -11.41 -6.04 -22.92
CA ASP A 14 -11.65 -7.17 -23.81
C ASP A 14 -10.61 -8.27 -23.65
N GLU A 15 -9.34 -7.91 -23.52
CA GLU A 15 -8.26 -8.85 -23.24
C GLU A 15 -8.46 -9.57 -21.90
N ALA A 16 -8.70 -8.80 -20.82
CA ALA A 16 -8.97 -9.37 -19.51
C ALA A 16 -10.23 -10.24 -19.52
N SER A 17 -11.29 -9.83 -20.23
CA SER A 17 -12.51 -10.65 -20.35
C SER A 17 -12.26 -11.99 -21.04
N LYS A 18 -11.45 -12.03 -22.11
CA LYS A 18 -11.09 -13.26 -22.81
C LYS A 18 -10.23 -14.17 -21.92
N LEU A 19 -9.27 -13.59 -21.21
CA LEU A 19 -8.40 -14.30 -20.28
C LEU A 19 -9.21 -14.96 -19.15
N TYR A 20 -10.07 -14.20 -18.46
CA TYR A 20 -10.84 -14.77 -17.36
C TYR A 20 -11.84 -15.81 -17.84
N LYS A 21 -12.46 -15.62 -19.01
CA LYS A 21 -13.34 -16.63 -19.60
C LYS A 21 -12.61 -17.94 -19.92
N SER A 22 -11.36 -17.89 -20.40
CA SER A 22 -10.58 -19.12 -20.63
C SER A 22 -10.25 -19.87 -19.33
N MET A 23 -10.26 -19.16 -18.20
CA MET A 23 -10.12 -19.73 -16.86
C MET A 23 -11.47 -20.11 -16.21
N GLY A 24 -12.60 -19.94 -16.91
CA GLY A 24 -13.93 -20.20 -16.35
C GLY A 24 -14.43 -19.15 -15.36
N LEU A 25 -13.87 -17.94 -15.40
CA LEU A 25 -14.21 -16.81 -14.52
C LEU A 25 -14.89 -15.69 -15.31
N ASP A 26 -15.86 -15.03 -14.68
CA ASP A 26 -16.35 -13.74 -15.17
C ASP A 26 -15.52 -12.57 -14.59
N MET A 27 -15.63 -11.40 -15.22
CA MET A 27 -14.89 -10.21 -14.80
C MET A 27 -15.19 -9.83 -13.34
N THR A 28 -16.46 -9.94 -12.93
CA THR A 28 -16.89 -9.59 -11.57
C THR A 28 -16.26 -10.50 -10.53
N THR A 29 -16.13 -11.80 -10.82
CA THR A 29 -15.52 -12.79 -9.96
C THR A 29 -14.02 -12.56 -9.85
N ALA A 30 -13.34 -12.25 -10.97
CA ALA A 30 -11.93 -11.90 -10.95
C ALA A 30 -11.65 -10.66 -10.09
N ILE A 31 -12.47 -9.60 -10.21
CA ILE A 31 -12.33 -8.38 -9.38
C ILE A 31 -12.63 -8.69 -7.90
N LYS A 32 -13.62 -9.52 -7.60
CA LYS A 32 -13.89 -9.97 -6.21
C LYS A 32 -12.70 -10.71 -5.63
N LEU A 33 -12.12 -11.67 -6.38
CA LEU A 33 -10.92 -12.40 -5.95
C LEU A 33 -9.76 -11.45 -5.65
N PHE A 34 -9.53 -10.45 -6.50
CA PHE A 34 -8.52 -9.44 -6.27
C PHE A 34 -8.74 -8.68 -4.94
N LEU A 35 -9.96 -8.19 -4.70
CA LEU A 35 -10.28 -7.46 -3.47
C LEU A 35 -10.19 -8.36 -2.23
N THR A 36 -10.72 -9.58 -2.31
CA THR A 36 -10.65 -10.56 -1.21
C THR A 36 -9.20 -10.88 -0.87
N GLN A 37 -8.37 -11.15 -1.87
CA GLN A 37 -6.95 -11.44 -1.63
C GLN A 37 -6.26 -10.23 -1.00
N SER A 38 -6.56 -9.02 -1.48
CA SER A 38 -5.98 -7.80 -0.92
C SER A 38 -6.30 -7.60 0.55
N VAL A 39 -7.53 -7.91 0.96
CA VAL A 39 -7.97 -7.84 2.36
C VAL A 39 -7.34 -8.95 3.19
N LEU A 40 -7.27 -10.18 2.68
CA LEU A 40 -6.67 -11.30 3.41
C LEU A 40 -5.18 -11.10 3.69
N THR A 41 -4.44 -10.54 2.73
CA THR A 41 -2.99 -10.34 2.85
C THR A 41 -2.59 -8.94 3.28
N GLN A 42 -3.56 -8.04 3.51
CA GLN A 42 -3.34 -6.62 3.82
C GLN A 42 -2.33 -5.96 2.86
N SER A 43 -2.37 -6.35 1.58
CA SER A 43 -1.38 -5.96 0.57
C SER A 43 -1.93 -6.08 -0.84
N ILE A 44 -1.25 -5.48 -1.83
CA ILE A 44 -1.63 -5.65 -3.23
C ILE A 44 -1.22 -7.07 -3.68
N PRO A 45 -2.13 -7.88 -4.24
CA PRO A 45 -1.92 -9.32 -4.50
C PRO A 45 -1.12 -9.59 -5.77
N PHE A 46 -0.15 -8.73 -6.08
CA PHE A 46 0.87 -8.92 -7.09
C PHE A 46 2.07 -8.03 -6.76
N THR A 47 3.26 -8.41 -7.23
CA THR A 47 4.45 -7.59 -7.08
C THR A 47 4.37 -6.37 -7.97
N ILE A 48 4.34 -5.18 -7.37
CA ILE A 48 4.46 -3.91 -8.10
C ILE A 48 5.93 -3.75 -8.45
N LYS A 49 6.26 -3.77 -9.73
CA LYS A 49 7.61 -3.49 -10.23
C LYS A 49 7.60 -2.14 -10.91
N GLY A 50 8.39 -1.20 -10.39
CA GLY A 50 8.78 -0.02 -11.15
C GLY A 50 10.00 -0.37 -12.00
N ASN A 51 10.18 0.31 -13.14
CA ASN A 51 11.36 0.10 -13.99
C ASN A 51 12.70 0.47 -13.29
N ASN A 52 12.64 1.02 -12.07
CA ASN A 52 13.77 1.56 -11.30
C ASN A 52 13.84 0.97 -9.87
N ASP A 53 13.43 -0.28 -9.65
CA ASP A 53 13.53 -0.90 -8.33
C ASP A 53 15.02 -1.12 -7.97
N VAL A 54 15.57 -0.29 -7.08
CA VAL A 54 16.88 -0.53 -6.44
C VAL A 54 16.65 -1.49 -5.27
N ILE A 55 17.18 -2.71 -5.39
CA ILE A 55 17.14 -3.70 -4.31
C ILE A 55 18.31 -3.42 -3.36
N PHE A 56 18.01 -3.09 -2.11
CA PHE A 56 19.01 -3.06 -1.04
C PHE A 56 18.87 -4.32 -0.18
N GLU A 57 19.91 -5.14 -0.13
CA GLU A 57 20.03 -6.18 0.88
C GLU A 57 20.42 -5.51 2.20
N THR A 58 19.59 -5.70 3.23
CA THR A 58 19.96 -5.32 4.60
C THR A 58 20.01 -6.54 5.50
N ARG A 59 20.87 -6.49 6.51
CA ARG A 59 20.98 -7.50 7.56
C ARG A 59 20.28 -6.99 8.81
N ILE A 60 19.23 -7.69 9.24
CA ILE A 60 18.63 -7.48 10.55
C ILE A 60 19.01 -8.67 11.41
N GLY A 61 20.05 -8.51 12.24
CA GLY A 61 20.65 -9.63 12.98
C GLY A 61 21.31 -10.64 12.04
N GLU A 62 20.99 -11.93 12.20
CA GLU A 62 21.48 -13.02 11.34
C GLU A 62 20.66 -13.22 10.06
N THR A 63 19.53 -12.54 9.92
CA THR A 63 18.58 -12.72 8.82
C THR A 63 18.74 -11.63 7.76
N SER A 64 18.91 -12.04 6.50
CA SER A 64 18.81 -11.13 5.34
C SER A 64 17.35 -10.82 5.07
N ALA A 65 16.96 -9.55 5.15
CA ALA A 65 15.62 -9.09 4.82
C ALA A 65 15.68 -8.19 3.57
N LEU A 66 14.76 -8.44 2.63
CA LEU A 66 14.53 -7.55 1.48
C LEU A 66 13.57 -6.45 1.93
N ILE A 67 14.08 -5.25 2.21
CA ILE A 67 13.22 -4.10 2.51
C ILE A 67 13.05 -3.28 1.24
N ARG A 68 11.81 -3.19 0.75
CA ARG A 68 11.44 -2.25 -0.31
C ARG A 68 11.21 -0.87 0.34
N THR A 69 12.23 -0.03 0.39
CA THR A 69 12.04 1.41 0.67
C THR A 69 11.77 2.13 -0.65
N ARG A 70 10.54 2.61 -0.85
CA ARG A 70 10.22 3.52 -1.96
C ARG A 70 11.02 4.82 -1.78
N ASN A 71 11.57 5.35 -2.86
CA ASN A 71 12.21 6.67 -2.79
C ASN A 71 11.15 7.73 -2.48
N ILE A 72 11.45 8.69 -1.60
CA ILE A 72 10.48 9.72 -1.20
C ILE A 72 9.96 10.53 -2.40
N SER A 73 10.76 10.69 -3.45
CA SER A 73 10.38 11.40 -4.69
C SER A 73 9.27 10.72 -5.51
N GLU A 74 8.93 9.46 -5.20
CA GLU A 74 7.87 8.69 -5.86
C GLU A 74 6.47 8.95 -5.26
N TYR A 75 6.37 9.63 -4.13
CA TYR A 75 5.09 9.97 -3.51
C TYR A 75 4.51 11.27 -4.09
N ASN A 76 3.21 11.53 -3.88
CA ASN A 76 2.62 12.82 -4.26
C ASN A 76 3.27 13.98 -3.49
N LEU A 77 3.11 15.20 -4.02
CA LEU A 77 3.78 16.40 -3.49
C LEU A 77 3.43 16.68 -2.02
N GLU A 78 2.22 16.30 -1.59
CA GLU A 78 1.73 16.46 -0.21
C GLU A 78 2.45 15.53 0.76
N THR A 79 2.61 14.26 0.39
CA THR A 79 3.33 13.26 1.19
C THR A 79 4.82 13.59 1.27
N GLN A 80 5.40 14.06 0.16
CA GLN A 80 6.79 14.53 0.14
C GLN A 80 7.01 15.68 1.13
N LYS A 81 6.14 16.70 1.08
CA LYS A 81 6.20 17.84 2.01
C LYS A 81 6.07 17.40 3.47
N SER A 82 5.06 16.57 3.77
CA SER A 82 4.84 16.04 5.13
C SER A 82 6.06 15.29 5.68
N TYR A 83 6.72 14.49 4.83
CA TYR A 83 7.96 13.80 5.21
C TYR A 83 9.09 14.78 5.52
N TYR A 84 9.38 15.73 4.62
CA TYR A 84 10.45 16.71 4.84
C TYR A 84 10.18 17.58 6.06
N ASP A 85 8.95 18.05 6.26
CA ASP A 85 8.54 18.81 7.46
C ASP A 85 8.77 17.98 8.74
N THR A 86 8.44 16.69 8.70
CA THR A 86 8.64 15.78 9.84
C THR A 86 10.13 15.60 10.15
N ILE A 87 10.96 15.38 9.13
CA ILE A 87 12.41 15.22 9.28
C ILE A 87 13.06 16.51 9.77
N GLU A 88 12.66 17.68 9.25
CA GLU A 88 13.14 18.97 9.74
C GLU A 88 12.77 19.20 11.20
N ARG A 89 11.53 18.87 11.60
CA ARG A 89 11.09 18.96 13.00
C ARG A 89 11.91 18.05 13.90
N ILE A 90 12.16 16.81 13.48
CA ILE A 90 13.00 15.85 14.23
C ILE A 90 14.43 16.37 14.37
N ASN A 91 15.01 16.93 13.31
CA ASN A 91 16.37 17.50 13.34
C ASN A 91 16.46 18.74 14.24
N ARG A 92 15.39 19.54 14.33
CA ARG A 92 15.34 20.77 15.13
C ARG A 92 15.05 20.51 16.61
N GLU A 93 14.10 19.62 16.91
CA GLU A 93 13.57 19.41 18.26
C GLU A 93 14.08 18.13 18.92
N GLY A 94 14.80 17.27 18.18
CA GLY A 94 15.10 15.91 18.59
C GLY A 94 13.89 14.98 18.46
N VAL A 95 14.14 13.67 18.45
CA VAL A 95 13.06 12.69 18.56
C VAL A 95 12.50 12.76 19.98
N LYS A 96 11.34 13.39 20.15
CA LYS A 96 10.57 13.28 21.40
C LYS A 96 10.09 11.82 21.50
N PRO A 97 10.55 11.03 22.48
CA PRO A 97 10.06 9.67 22.64
C PRO A 97 8.56 9.74 22.87
N SER A 98 7.78 9.06 22.03
CA SER A 98 6.38 8.83 22.34
C SER A 98 6.34 8.01 23.63
N THR A 99 5.68 8.53 24.66
CA THR A 99 5.36 7.75 25.86
C THR A 99 4.22 6.76 25.60
N GLU A 100 3.51 6.93 24.49
CA GLU A 100 2.44 6.05 24.02
C GLU A 100 3.05 4.92 23.17
N SER A 101 2.66 3.68 23.48
CA SER A 101 3.01 2.50 22.67
C SER A 101 2.38 2.61 21.29
N VAL A 102 2.98 1.92 20.31
CA VAL A 102 2.40 1.81 18.95
C VAL A 102 0.97 1.25 19.02
N ASP A 103 0.72 0.28 19.89
CA ASP A 103 -0.60 -0.34 20.06
C ASP A 103 -1.63 0.63 20.63
N ASP A 104 -1.24 1.42 21.64
CA ASP A 104 -2.11 2.43 22.27
C ASP A 104 -2.48 3.54 21.27
N PHE A 105 -1.51 3.95 20.44
CA PHE A 105 -1.73 4.90 19.36
C PHE A 105 -2.74 4.38 18.32
N PHE A 106 -2.61 3.10 17.92
CA PHE A 106 -3.53 2.49 16.96
C PHE A 106 -4.96 2.39 17.51
N GLU A 107 -5.14 1.94 18.75
CA GLU A 107 -6.45 1.87 19.42
C GLU A 107 -7.11 3.24 19.55
N ARG A 108 -6.32 4.27 19.86
CA ARG A 108 -6.80 5.65 19.93
C ARG A 108 -7.25 6.17 18.56
N MET A 109 -6.47 5.93 17.50
CA MET A 109 -6.82 6.33 16.14
C MET A 109 -8.11 5.64 15.64
N ILE A 110 -8.32 4.36 15.96
CA ILE A 110 -9.56 3.65 15.65
C ILE A 110 -10.74 4.33 16.36
N ARG A 111 -10.61 4.62 17.65
CA ARG A 111 -11.68 5.27 18.44
C ARG A 111 -12.00 6.68 17.94
N GLU A 112 -10.99 7.48 17.62
CA GLU A 112 -11.16 8.87 17.16
C GLU A 112 -11.78 8.97 15.75
N ASN A 113 -11.64 7.93 14.92
CA ASN A 113 -12.16 7.91 13.55
C ASN A 113 -13.37 6.97 13.35
N ALA A 114 -13.79 6.23 14.38
CA ALA A 114 -14.93 5.33 14.30
C ALA A 114 -16.30 6.04 14.35
N ASP A 115 -16.34 7.31 14.76
CA ASP A 115 -17.58 8.11 14.90
C ASP A 115 -17.70 9.27 13.86
N ALA A 116 -16.99 9.19 12.72
CA ALA A 116 -17.07 10.18 11.63
C ALA A 116 -17.83 9.66 10.39
#